data_AF-A0A0N1D5T5-F1
#
_entry.id   AF-A0A0N1D5T5-F1
#
_cell.length_a   1.000
_cell.length_b   1.000
_cell.length_c   1.000
_cell.angle_alpha   90.00
_cell.angle_beta   90.00
_cell.angle_gamma   90.00
#
_symmetry.space_group_name_H-M   'P 1'
#
loop_
_entity.id
_entity.type
_entity.pdbx_description
1 polymer ?
#
loop_
_entity_poly.entity_id
_entity_poly.type
_entity_poly.pdbx_seq_one_letter_code
_entity_poly.pdbx_strand_id
1 'polypeptide(L)'
;MTAAAQFPQGIDHPLVTVRDHAEALELYRKMGFAPSPVSYHPWGSVTSLMMFPSNFIELIGVDDPSKFGTNSVNGFCFGRQLGQFLDRGEEGVSLVALHSKNADADHARMVQAGLESQGRIDFRRKMTLPDGRHDEAVVSLALFIDPELPDASNFICHQHRPELIWVRGWQDHPNGADGILAVTYLADPKLLESRWRAIYGDAVKYNGAALEADTQCGVLRAIDAATAALEFPGVELPKSAQERPHAISIRLHTTSLNTLRSILETNAIPHREVPGRVFVEPQAAGNVILEFVQNI
;
A
#
# COMPACT_ATOMS: atom_id res chain seq x y z
N MET A 1 -23.00 -9.95 7.11
CA MET A 1 -23.05 -8.84 6.15
C MET A 1 -21.76 -8.09 6.31
N THR A 2 -20.83 -7.96 5.38
CA THR A 2 -20.53 -8.55 4.06
C THR A 2 -19.01 -8.57 4.10
N ALA A 3 -18.34 -9.66 3.68
CA ALA A 3 -16.92 -9.53 3.34
C ALA A 3 -16.87 -8.38 2.33
N ALA A 4 -16.25 -7.26 2.69
CA ALA A 4 -16.14 -6.17 1.73
C ALA A 4 -15.29 -6.77 0.59
N ALA A 5 -15.92 -6.90 -0.57
CA ALA A 5 -15.46 -7.80 -1.60
C ALA A 5 -14.16 -7.23 -2.16
N GLN A 6 -13.06 -7.98 -2.08
CA GLN A 6 -11.93 -7.69 -2.96
C GLN A 6 -12.46 -7.66 -4.39
N PHE A 7 -12.23 -6.55 -5.09
CA PHE A 7 -12.64 -6.37 -6.48
C PHE A 7 -11.45 -6.61 -7.41
N PRO A 8 -11.65 -7.17 -8.61
CA PRO A 8 -10.59 -7.28 -9.60
C PRO A 8 -9.91 -5.93 -9.83
N GLN A 9 -8.59 -5.89 -9.65
CA GLN A 9 -7.72 -4.72 -9.71
C GLN A 9 -8.05 -3.58 -8.72
N GLY A 10 -8.87 -3.88 -7.70
CA GLY A 10 -8.99 -3.06 -6.51
C GLY A 10 -7.64 -2.89 -5.81
N ILE A 11 -7.50 -1.83 -5.01
CA ILE A 11 -6.34 -1.68 -4.12
C ILE A 11 -6.31 -2.90 -3.19
N ASP A 12 -5.34 -3.79 -3.39
CA ASP A 12 -5.13 -4.93 -2.49
C ASP A 12 -4.30 -4.47 -1.29
N HIS A 13 -3.16 -3.82 -1.56
CA HIS A 13 -2.33 -3.18 -0.55
C HIS A 13 -1.30 -2.21 -1.14
N PRO A 14 -1.07 -1.03 -0.53
CA PRO A 14 0.15 -0.26 -0.73
C PRO A 14 1.33 -0.88 0.06
N LEU A 15 2.53 -0.81 -0.52
CA LEU A 15 3.78 -1.24 0.10
C LEU A 15 4.48 -0.06 0.76
N VAL A 16 4.24 0.17 2.04
CA VAL A 16 4.97 1.17 2.83
C VAL A 16 6.37 0.62 3.12
N THR A 17 7.33 1.10 2.35
CA THR A 17 8.71 0.66 2.31
C THR A 17 9.56 1.49 3.24
N VAL A 18 10.21 0.83 4.19
CA VAL A 18 11.01 1.45 5.26
C VAL A 18 12.39 0.81 5.36
N ARG A 19 13.36 1.56 5.89
CA ARG A 19 14.73 1.09 6.16
C ARG A 19 14.77 0.18 7.36
N ASP A 20 14.11 0.59 8.44
CA ASP A 20 14.01 -0.20 9.67
C ASP A 20 12.56 -0.67 9.86
N HIS A 21 12.31 -1.91 9.43
CA HIS A 21 11.00 -2.54 9.57
C HIS A 21 10.59 -2.70 11.04
N ALA A 22 11.54 -3.04 11.92
CA ALA A 22 11.23 -3.30 13.32
C ALA A 22 10.84 -2.01 14.05
N GLU A 23 11.57 -0.92 13.84
CA GLU A 23 11.26 0.40 14.40
C GLU A 23 9.91 0.92 13.90
N ALA A 24 9.69 0.89 12.58
CA ALA A 24 8.43 1.31 12.01
C ALA A 24 7.25 0.47 12.52
N LEU A 25 7.42 -0.85 12.64
CA LEU A 25 6.37 -1.74 13.15
C LEU A 25 5.96 -1.39 14.58
N GLU A 26 6.90 -1.00 15.43
CA GLU A 26 6.59 -0.52 16.79
C GLU A 26 5.78 0.79 16.77
N LEU A 27 6.04 1.70 15.82
CA LEU A 27 5.23 2.90 15.66
C LEU A 27 3.81 2.56 15.22
N TYR A 28 3.63 1.63 14.27
CA TYR A 28 2.30 1.15 13.88
C TYR A 28 1.56 0.48 15.06
N ARG A 29 2.24 -0.29 15.91
CA ARG A 29 1.64 -0.83 17.14
C ARG A 29 1.19 0.28 18.10
N LYS A 30 2.03 1.30 18.30
CA LYS A 30 1.69 2.47 19.14
C LYS A 30 0.55 3.32 18.56
N MET A 31 0.33 3.28 17.25
CA MET A 31 -0.87 3.87 16.62
C MET A 31 -2.14 3.05 16.86
N GLY A 32 -2.05 1.90 17.54
CA GLY A 32 -3.18 1.02 17.82
C GLY A 32 -3.54 0.08 16.67
N PHE A 33 -2.61 -0.20 15.74
CA PHE A 33 -2.77 -1.33 14.82
C PHE A 33 -2.41 -2.65 15.52
N ALA A 34 -3.05 -3.73 15.08
CA ALA A 34 -2.74 -5.10 15.47
C ALA A 34 -2.13 -5.85 14.28
N PRO A 35 -0.82 -5.69 14.01
CA PRO A 35 -0.19 -6.23 12.82
C PRO A 35 -0.09 -7.76 12.85
N SER A 36 -0.05 -8.37 11.67
CA SER A 36 0.29 -9.79 11.53
C SER A 36 1.69 -10.11 12.09
N PRO A 37 2.00 -11.38 12.39
CA PRO A 37 3.37 -11.80 12.68
C PRO A 37 4.34 -11.38 11.58
N VAL A 38 5.58 -11.06 11.96
CA VAL A 38 6.67 -10.74 11.03
C VAL A 38 6.92 -11.94 10.13
N SER A 39 6.96 -11.69 8.83
CA SER A 39 7.15 -12.70 7.78
C SER A 39 8.24 -12.29 6.81
N TYR A 40 8.80 -13.26 6.07
CA TYR A 40 9.93 -13.04 5.18
C TYR A 40 9.64 -13.57 3.79
N HIS A 41 10.03 -12.81 2.76
CA HIS A 41 9.93 -13.22 1.37
C HIS A 41 11.21 -13.96 0.92
N PRO A 42 11.10 -14.87 -0.07
CA PRO A 42 12.26 -15.57 -0.62
C PRO A 42 13.35 -14.65 -1.19
N TRP A 43 13.01 -13.42 -1.60
CA TRP A 43 13.93 -12.43 -2.14
C TRP A 43 14.52 -11.46 -1.11
N GLY A 44 14.43 -11.81 0.18
CA GLY A 44 15.15 -11.08 1.24
C GLY A 44 14.46 -9.81 1.74
N SER A 45 13.14 -9.69 1.58
CA SER A 45 12.38 -8.66 2.28
C SER A 45 11.69 -9.20 3.53
N VAL A 46 11.54 -8.34 4.54
CA VAL A 46 10.75 -8.57 5.76
C VAL A 46 9.45 -7.79 5.67
N THR A 47 8.35 -8.35 6.19
CA THR A 47 7.02 -7.75 6.06
C THR A 47 6.12 -8.01 7.28
N SER A 48 5.22 -7.05 7.55
CA SER A 48 4.11 -7.15 8.49
C SER A 48 2.87 -6.46 7.91
N LEU A 49 1.70 -7.03 8.17
CA LEU A 49 0.45 -6.59 7.53
C LEU A 49 -0.48 -5.93 8.54
N MET A 50 -1.01 -4.75 8.21
CA MET A 50 -2.12 -4.11 8.92
C MET A 50 -3.40 -4.45 8.18
N MET A 51 -4.03 -5.53 8.63
CA MET A 51 -5.04 -6.26 7.88
C MET A 51 -6.43 -5.65 8.03
N PHE A 52 -7.13 -5.41 6.92
CA PHE A 52 -8.54 -5.02 6.93
C PHE A 52 -9.41 -6.08 6.23
N PRO A 53 -10.76 -5.96 6.23
CA PRO A 53 -11.64 -6.94 5.59
C PRO A 53 -11.45 -7.08 4.07
N SER A 54 -10.95 -6.06 3.38
CA SER A 54 -10.84 -6.05 1.90
C SER A 54 -9.45 -5.76 1.35
N ASN A 55 -8.62 -5.09 2.13
CA ASN A 55 -7.30 -4.63 1.75
C ASN A 55 -6.44 -4.53 3.01
N PHE A 56 -5.18 -4.16 2.87
CA PHE A 56 -4.26 -4.01 4.01
C PHE A 56 -3.14 -3.05 3.66
N ILE A 57 -2.41 -2.58 4.67
CA ILE A 57 -1.11 -1.94 4.45
C ILE A 57 -0.05 -3.02 4.62
N GLU A 58 0.84 -3.15 3.64
CA GLU A 58 2.07 -3.93 3.80
C GLU A 58 3.19 -3.01 4.27
N LEU A 59 3.65 -3.17 5.51
CA LEU A 59 4.88 -2.56 5.98
C LEU A 59 6.04 -3.49 5.63
N ILE A 60 6.95 -3.02 4.77
CA ILE A 60 7.98 -3.85 4.16
C ILE A 60 9.36 -3.19 4.24
N GLY A 61 10.40 -4.00 4.43
CA GLY A 61 11.80 -3.56 4.43
C GLY A 61 12.74 -4.63 3.87
N VAL A 62 14.04 -4.34 3.86
CA VAL A 62 15.07 -5.31 3.42
C VAL A 62 15.62 -6.05 4.63
N ASP A 63 15.49 -7.37 4.63
CA ASP A 63 16.08 -8.28 5.62
C ASP A 63 17.48 -8.73 5.19
N ASP A 64 17.61 -9.17 3.93
CA ASP A 64 18.81 -9.81 3.43
C ASP A 64 19.11 -9.39 1.99
N PRO A 65 19.92 -8.33 1.81
CA PRO A 65 20.32 -7.85 0.48
C PRO A 65 21.06 -8.91 -0.36
N SER A 66 21.65 -9.94 0.26
CA SER A 66 22.36 -10.99 -0.48
C SER A 66 21.42 -11.83 -1.34
N LYS A 67 20.11 -11.81 -1.06
CA LYS A 67 19.07 -12.48 -1.84
C LYS A 67 18.57 -11.66 -3.03
N PHE A 68 19.09 -10.46 -3.26
CA PHE A 68 18.73 -9.64 -4.43
C PHE A 68 19.12 -10.35 -5.73
N GLY A 69 18.12 -10.66 -6.54
CA GLY A 69 18.21 -11.45 -7.77
C GLY A 69 17.39 -12.75 -7.72
N THR A 70 16.99 -13.19 -6.52
CA THR A 70 16.11 -14.35 -6.35
C THR A 70 14.78 -14.12 -7.08
N ASN A 71 14.34 -15.14 -7.83
CA ASN A 71 13.13 -15.12 -8.66
C ASN A 71 13.07 -13.95 -9.66
N SER A 72 14.22 -13.53 -10.20
CA SER A 72 14.24 -12.48 -11.22
C SER A 72 13.56 -12.94 -12.51
N VAL A 73 12.78 -12.06 -13.12
CA VAL A 73 12.10 -12.28 -14.40
C VAL A 73 12.29 -11.05 -15.29
N ASN A 74 12.75 -11.26 -16.52
CA ASN A 74 13.02 -10.20 -17.51
C ASN A 74 13.73 -8.97 -16.93
N GLY A 75 14.75 -9.18 -16.09
CA GLY A 75 15.54 -8.12 -15.46
C GLY A 75 14.91 -7.51 -14.20
N PHE A 76 13.63 -7.75 -13.91
CA PHE A 76 13.02 -7.35 -12.65
C PHE A 76 13.41 -8.31 -11.52
N CYS A 77 13.65 -7.77 -10.33
CA CYS A 77 13.74 -8.54 -9.09
C CYS A 77 13.13 -7.71 -7.95
N PHE A 78 12.19 -8.30 -7.22
CA PHE A 78 11.42 -7.60 -6.19
C PHE A 78 12.30 -7.03 -5.06
N GLY A 79 13.21 -7.85 -4.52
CA GLY A 79 14.16 -7.40 -3.50
C GLY A 79 15.06 -6.26 -3.99
N ARG A 80 15.54 -6.34 -5.25
CA ARG A 80 16.38 -5.28 -5.84
C ARG A 80 15.59 -3.98 -6.04
N GLN A 81 14.33 -4.06 -6.48
CA GLN A 81 13.45 -2.89 -6.62
C GLN A 81 13.26 -2.19 -5.27
N LEU A 82 13.04 -2.97 -4.20
CA LEU A 82 12.92 -2.44 -2.84
C LEU A 82 14.21 -1.76 -2.36
N GLY A 83 15.36 -2.41 -2.58
CA GLY A 83 16.67 -1.84 -2.26
C GLY A 83 16.94 -0.55 -3.02
N GLN A 84 16.67 -0.52 -4.33
CA GLN A 84 16.83 0.68 -5.16
C GLN A 84 15.91 1.82 -4.73
N PHE A 85 14.69 1.51 -4.26
CA PHE A 85 13.80 2.52 -3.67
C PHE A 85 14.45 3.17 -2.43
N LEU A 86 14.96 2.36 -1.51
CA LEU A 86 15.63 2.82 -0.30
C LEU A 86 16.97 3.52 -0.59
N ASP A 87 17.75 3.08 -1.57
CA ASP A 87 19.07 3.66 -1.90
C ASP A 87 18.96 5.12 -2.38
N ARG A 88 17.78 5.56 -2.84
CA ARG A 88 17.54 6.97 -3.20
C ARG A 88 17.47 7.92 -2.00
N GLY A 89 17.55 7.41 -0.77
CA GLY A 89 17.33 8.21 0.43
C GLY A 89 15.86 8.31 0.83
N GLU A 90 14.98 7.50 0.23
CA GLU A 90 13.53 7.56 0.41
C GLU A 90 12.98 6.45 1.32
N GLU A 91 11.78 6.70 1.85
CA GLU A 91 10.84 5.74 2.45
C GLU A 91 9.44 6.08 1.93
N GLY A 92 8.43 5.26 2.15
CA GLY A 92 7.04 5.54 1.72
C GLY A 92 6.46 4.46 0.83
N VAL A 93 5.35 4.76 0.14
CA VAL A 93 4.69 3.77 -0.73
C VAL A 93 5.52 3.58 -2.00
N SER A 94 6.17 2.42 -2.14
CA SER A 94 7.01 2.13 -3.30
C SER A 94 6.23 1.53 -4.47
N LEU A 95 5.18 0.75 -4.17
CA LEU A 95 4.31 0.09 -5.13
C LEU A 95 2.91 -0.05 -4.53
N VAL A 96 1.89 -0.15 -5.41
CA VAL A 96 0.54 -0.57 -5.01
C VAL A 96 0.18 -1.88 -5.71
N ALA A 97 -0.14 -2.89 -4.90
CA ALA A 97 -0.64 -4.17 -5.34
C ALA A 97 -2.12 -4.09 -5.75
N LEU A 98 -2.45 -4.73 -6.85
CA LEU A 98 -3.80 -4.78 -7.42
C LEU A 98 -4.36 -6.18 -7.28
N HIS A 99 -5.56 -6.30 -6.74
CA HIS A 99 -6.14 -7.61 -6.45
C HIS A 99 -6.42 -8.43 -7.72
N SER A 100 -6.21 -9.74 -7.66
CA SER A 100 -6.59 -10.66 -8.74
C SER A 100 -7.01 -12.02 -8.20
N LYS A 101 -7.91 -12.66 -8.97
CA LYS A 101 -8.28 -14.08 -8.83
C LYS A 101 -7.79 -14.92 -10.01
N ASN A 102 -7.13 -14.29 -10.98
CA ASN A 102 -6.55 -14.92 -12.16
C ASN A 102 -5.45 -14.03 -12.73
N ALA A 103 -4.25 -14.14 -12.15
CA ALA A 103 -3.11 -13.30 -12.52
C ALA A 103 -2.77 -13.40 -14.02
N ASP A 104 -2.98 -14.54 -14.67
CA ASP A 104 -2.71 -14.72 -16.10
C ASP A 104 -3.67 -13.90 -16.97
N ALA A 105 -4.97 -14.02 -16.71
CA ALA A 105 -5.98 -13.30 -17.48
C ALA A 105 -5.85 -11.78 -17.28
N ASP A 106 -5.62 -11.35 -16.04
CA ASP A 106 -5.47 -9.94 -15.71
C ASP A 106 -4.17 -9.36 -16.27
N HIS A 107 -3.07 -10.12 -16.25
CA HIS A 107 -1.81 -9.74 -16.87
C HIS A 107 -1.96 -9.53 -18.37
N ALA A 108 -2.55 -10.51 -19.07
CA ALA A 108 -2.79 -10.43 -20.51
C ALA A 108 -3.67 -9.23 -20.88
N ARG A 109 -4.73 -8.96 -20.10
CA ARG A 109 -5.62 -7.81 -20.30
C ARG A 109 -4.87 -6.48 -20.18
N MET A 110 -4.06 -6.31 -19.14
CA MET A 110 -3.31 -5.08 -18.89
C MET A 110 -2.21 -4.85 -19.94
N VAL A 111 -1.55 -5.91 -20.41
CA VAL A 111 -0.61 -5.83 -21.55
C VAL A 111 -1.34 -5.42 -22.83
N GLN A 112 -2.52 -6.00 -23.12
CA GLN A 112 -3.33 -5.61 -24.28
C GLN A 112 -3.82 -4.15 -24.20
N ALA A 113 -4.01 -3.63 -22.99
CA ALA A 113 -4.33 -2.23 -22.74
C ALA A 113 -3.13 -1.27 -22.88
N GLY A 114 -1.95 -1.79 -23.23
CA GLY A 114 -0.74 -1.01 -23.52
C GLY A 114 0.23 -0.84 -22.36
N LEU A 115 0.03 -1.54 -21.23
CA LEU A 115 0.99 -1.49 -20.12
C LEU A 115 2.17 -2.42 -20.38
N GLU A 116 3.39 -1.86 -20.31
CA GLU A 116 4.61 -2.65 -20.34
C GLU A 116 4.73 -3.53 -19.10
N SER A 117 5.24 -4.75 -19.29
CA SER A 117 5.33 -5.73 -18.21
C SER A 117 6.67 -6.45 -18.21
N GLN A 118 7.19 -6.67 -17.00
CA GLN A 118 8.37 -7.49 -16.76
C GLN A 118 8.02 -8.98 -16.62
N GLY A 119 6.74 -9.35 -16.69
CA GLY A 119 6.26 -10.73 -16.63
C GLY A 119 5.69 -11.11 -15.27
N ARG A 120 5.74 -12.41 -14.96
CA ARG A 120 5.14 -13.01 -13.77
C ARG A 120 6.18 -13.63 -12.85
N ILE A 121 5.90 -13.58 -11.54
CA ILE A 121 6.66 -14.25 -10.49
C ILE A 121 5.71 -15.09 -9.66
N ASP A 122 6.03 -16.35 -9.44
CA ASP A 122 5.35 -17.18 -8.44
C ASP A 122 6.26 -17.39 -7.24
N PHE A 123 5.69 -17.32 -6.04
CA PHE A 123 6.44 -17.61 -4.83
C PHE A 123 5.58 -18.26 -3.75
N ARG A 124 6.28 -18.85 -2.79
CA ARG A 124 5.71 -19.44 -1.59
C ARG A 124 6.39 -18.80 -0.38
N ARG A 125 5.63 -18.56 0.67
CA ARG A 125 6.18 -18.18 1.97
C ARG A 125 5.57 -19.03 3.07
N LYS A 126 6.42 -19.52 3.97
CA LYS A 126 5.98 -20.22 5.17
C LYS A 126 5.20 -19.26 6.06
N MET A 127 4.11 -19.75 6.63
CA MET A 127 3.26 -19.01 7.55
C MET A 127 3.04 -19.84 8.80
N THR A 128 2.88 -19.14 9.93
CA THR A 128 2.39 -19.74 11.18
C THR A 128 1.03 -19.13 11.46
N LEU A 129 0.01 -19.99 11.56
CA LEU A 129 -1.37 -19.60 11.83
C LEU A 129 -1.56 -19.24 13.31
N PRO A 130 -2.65 -18.54 13.68
CA PRO A 130 -2.93 -18.20 15.08
C PRO A 130 -3.03 -19.42 16.02
N ASP A 131 -3.39 -20.58 15.47
CA ASP A 131 -3.45 -21.86 16.20
C ASP A 131 -2.09 -22.58 16.32
N GLY A 132 -1.02 -21.97 15.80
CA GLY A 132 0.34 -22.50 15.82
C GLY A 132 0.69 -23.45 14.68
N ARG A 133 -0.25 -23.81 13.79
CA ARG A 133 0.06 -24.67 12.65
C ARG A 133 0.88 -23.95 11.59
N HIS A 134 1.74 -24.70 10.90
CA HIS A 134 2.48 -24.22 9.73
C HIS A 134 1.71 -24.51 8.44
N ASP A 135 1.70 -23.53 7.54
CA ASP A 135 1.19 -23.67 6.17
C ASP A 135 2.03 -22.79 5.23
N GLU A 136 1.70 -22.77 3.94
CA GLU A 136 2.36 -21.94 2.95
C GLU A 136 1.35 -21.07 2.20
N ALA A 137 1.58 -19.75 2.23
CA ALA A 137 0.94 -18.86 1.29
C ALA A 137 1.54 -19.08 -0.10
N VAL A 138 0.68 -19.12 -1.12
CA VAL A 138 1.08 -19.34 -2.52
C VAL A 138 0.58 -18.16 -3.31
N VAL A 139 1.49 -17.43 -3.94
CA VAL A 139 1.19 -16.13 -4.52
C VAL A 139 1.76 -16.03 -5.93
N SER A 140 0.96 -15.50 -6.84
CA SER A 140 1.40 -15.07 -8.17
C SER A 140 1.38 -13.56 -8.24
N LEU A 141 2.49 -13.00 -8.72
CA LEU A 141 2.64 -11.58 -9.04
C LEU A 141 2.73 -11.39 -10.54
N ALA A 142 2.14 -10.31 -11.07
CA ALA A 142 2.38 -9.86 -12.43
C ALA A 142 2.78 -8.39 -12.43
N LEU A 143 3.90 -8.06 -13.08
CA LEU A 143 4.66 -6.84 -12.82
C LEU A 143 4.42 -5.80 -13.91
N PHE A 144 4.13 -4.57 -13.53
CA PHE A 144 3.93 -3.44 -14.43
C PHE A 144 4.75 -2.24 -13.93
N ILE A 145 6.07 -2.41 -13.89
CA ILE A 145 7.00 -1.35 -13.48
C ILE A 145 7.23 -0.39 -14.64
N ASP A 146 6.98 0.88 -14.36
CA ASP A 146 7.14 1.99 -15.27
C ASP A 146 8.44 2.72 -14.93
N PRO A 147 9.45 2.74 -15.81
CA PRO A 147 10.70 3.42 -15.54
C PRO A 147 10.57 4.96 -15.51
N GLU A 148 9.54 5.53 -16.15
CA GLU A 148 9.26 6.97 -16.13
C GLU A 148 8.44 7.36 -14.88
N LEU A 149 7.61 6.43 -14.38
CA LEU A 149 6.75 6.61 -13.21
C LEU A 149 6.96 5.50 -12.15
N PRO A 150 8.19 5.33 -11.62
CA PRO A 150 8.55 4.17 -10.80
C PRO A 150 7.72 4.04 -9.52
N ASP A 151 7.37 5.14 -8.87
CA ASP A 151 6.63 5.10 -7.59
C ASP A 151 5.10 5.06 -7.81
N ALA A 152 4.62 5.25 -9.04
CA ALA A 152 3.24 5.00 -9.46
C ALA A 152 3.07 3.64 -10.15
N SER A 153 4.10 2.79 -10.06
CA SER A 153 4.08 1.43 -10.59
C SER A 153 3.19 0.51 -9.76
N ASN A 154 2.73 -0.56 -10.42
CA ASN A 154 1.80 -1.51 -9.83
C ASN A 154 2.23 -2.93 -10.15
N PHE A 155 1.72 -3.86 -9.36
CA PHE A 155 1.74 -5.27 -9.70
C PHE A 155 0.40 -5.90 -9.35
N ILE A 156 0.00 -6.91 -10.12
CA ILE A 156 -1.12 -7.76 -9.76
C ILE A 156 -0.67 -8.71 -8.65
N CYS A 157 -1.48 -8.86 -7.61
CA CYS A 157 -1.33 -9.86 -6.56
C CYS A 157 -2.49 -10.86 -6.62
N HIS A 158 -2.16 -12.12 -6.89
CA HIS A 158 -3.11 -13.23 -6.80
C HIS A 158 -2.69 -14.17 -5.67
N GLN A 159 -3.43 -14.09 -4.57
CA GLN A 159 -3.29 -15.00 -3.43
C GLN A 159 -4.12 -16.27 -3.69
N HIS A 160 -3.45 -17.41 -3.86
CA HIS A 160 -4.11 -18.70 -4.12
C HIS A 160 -4.66 -19.36 -2.85
N ARG A 161 -4.21 -18.91 -1.67
CA ARG A 161 -4.64 -19.39 -0.35
C ARG A 161 -5.17 -18.21 0.50
N PRO A 162 -6.23 -17.50 0.06
CA PRO A 162 -6.68 -16.28 0.73
C PRO A 162 -7.11 -16.51 2.19
N GLU A 163 -7.58 -17.71 2.52
CA GLU A 163 -7.94 -18.13 3.87
C GLU A 163 -6.78 -18.12 4.87
N LEU A 164 -5.53 -18.15 4.37
CA LEU A 164 -4.34 -18.05 5.22
C LEU A 164 -3.92 -16.61 5.47
N ILE A 165 -4.28 -15.67 4.59
CA ILE A 165 -3.92 -14.27 4.73
C ILE A 165 -5.02 -13.49 5.45
N TRP A 166 -6.28 -13.70 5.06
CA TRP A 166 -7.45 -13.01 5.61
C TRP A 166 -7.91 -13.63 6.92
N VAL A 167 -7.02 -13.61 7.90
CA VAL A 167 -7.30 -14.09 9.25
C VAL A 167 -8.06 -13.02 10.01
N ARG A 168 -9.31 -13.32 10.40
CA ARG A 168 -10.18 -12.38 11.14
C ARG A 168 -9.52 -11.81 12.40
N GLY A 169 -8.71 -12.60 13.11
CA GLY A 169 -7.99 -12.15 14.30
C GLY A 169 -6.92 -11.09 14.05
N TRP A 170 -6.48 -10.89 12.80
CA TRP A 170 -5.54 -9.82 12.43
C TRP A 170 -6.24 -8.54 11.99
N GLN A 171 -7.57 -8.56 11.86
CA GLN A 171 -8.38 -7.42 11.41
C GLN A 171 -8.95 -6.57 12.55
N ASP A 172 -8.74 -6.98 13.80
CA ASP A 172 -9.26 -6.28 14.98
C ASP A 172 -8.20 -5.31 15.50
N HIS A 173 -8.25 -4.06 15.03
CA HIS A 173 -7.30 -3.03 15.42
C HIS A 173 -7.85 -2.17 16.57
N PRO A 174 -7.12 -2.02 17.69
CA PRO A 174 -7.50 -1.14 18.79
C PRO A 174 -7.85 0.30 18.38
N ASN A 175 -7.24 0.83 17.32
CA ASN A 175 -7.53 2.16 16.77
C ASN A 175 -8.79 2.22 15.88
N GLY A 176 -9.49 1.09 15.73
CA GLY A 176 -10.73 0.99 14.98
C GLY A 176 -10.58 1.05 13.47
N ALA A 177 -9.36 1.08 12.93
CA ALA A 177 -9.13 1.09 11.50
C ALA A 177 -9.61 -0.21 10.84
N ASP A 178 -10.32 -0.10 9.72
CA ASP A 178 -10.97 -1.26 9.10
C ASP A 178 -11.02 -1.18 7.55
N GLY A 179 -10.24 -0.31 6.92
CA GLY A 179 -10.11 -0.31 5.46
C GLY A 179 -9.38 0.88 4.88
N ILE A 180 -8.74 0.67 3.73
CA ILE A 180 -8.19 1.73 2.90
C ILE A 180 -9.30 2.30 2.02
N LEU A 181 -9.49 3.61 2.10
CA LEU A 181 -10.43 4.36 1.27
C LEU A 181 -9.76 5.04 0.08
N ALA A 182 -8.49 5.45 0.21
CA ALA A 182 -7.74 6.04 -0.88
C ALA A 182 -6.22 5.94 -0.72
N VAL A 183 -5.51 5.96 -1.85
CA VAL A 183 -4.08 6.25 -1.91
C VAL A 183 -3.90 7.50 -2.77
N THR A 184 -3.36 8.57 -2.16
CA THR A 184 -3.19 9.86 -2.82
C THR A 184 -1.75 10.08 -3.25
N TYR A 185 -1.55 10.41 -4.52
CA TYR A 185 -0.30 10.76 -5.17
C TYR A 185 -0.16 12.27 -5.30
N LEU A 186 1.04 12.78 -5.00
CA LEU A 186 1.45 14.13 -5.36
C LEU A 186 2.08 14.08 -6.76
N ALA A 187 1.43 14.69 -7.74
CA ALA A 187 1.83 14.66 -9.15
C ALA A 187 1.16 15.80 -9.94
N ASP A 188 1.65 16.11 -11.15
CA ASP A 188 0.73 16.60 -12.19
C ASP A 188 -0.22 15.44 -12.54
N PRO A 189 -1.53 15.54 -12.26
CA PRO A 189 -2.46 14.42 -12.46
C PRO A 189 -2.46 13.86 -13.89
N LYS A 190 -2.14 14.70 -14.89
CA LYS A 190 -2.08 14.27 -16.30
C LYS A 190 -1.03 13.18 -16.54
N LEU A 191 0.06 13.17 -15.77
CA LEU A 191 1.12 12.17 -15.88
C LEU A 191 0.62 10.75 -15.55
N LEU A 192 -0.38 10.63 -14.67
CA LEU A 192 -0.90 9.33 -14.23
C LEU A 192 -2.13 8.88 -15.03
N GLU A 193 -2.75 9.78 -15.81
CA GLU A 193 -4.03 9.52 -16.49
C GLU A 193 -3.97 8.36 -17.48
N SER A 194 -2.99 8.34 -18.38
CA SER A 194 -2.88 7.30 -19.41
C SER A 194 -2.73 5.92 -18.77
N ARG A 195 -1.83 5.81 -17.79
CA ARG A 195 -1.60 4.58 -17.03
C ARG A 195 -2.86 4.12 -16.31
N TRP A 196 -3.52 4.99 -15.54
CA TRP A 196 -4.73 4.60 -14.82
C TRP A 196 -5.87 4.23 -15.77
N ARG A 197 -6.02 4.91 -16.92
CA ARG A 197 -7.02 4.52 -17.93
C ARG A 197 -6.74 3.15 -18.54
N ALA A 198 -5.47 2.77 -18.73
CA ALA A 198 -5.14 1.42 -19.17
C ALA A 198 -5.56 0.36 -18.13
N ILE A 199 -5.51 0.68 -16.83
CA ILE A 199 -5.90 -0.24 -15.76
C ILE A 199 -7.44 -0.29 -15.60
N TYR A 200 -8.07 0.89 -15.52
CA TYR A 200 -9.45 1.10 -15.01
C TYR A 200 -10.45 1.67 -16.02
N GLY A 201 -10.01 2.09 -17.21
CA GLY A 201 -10.88 2.64 -18.27
C GLY A 201 -11.71 3.85 -17.82
N ASP A 202 -13.03 3.75 -17.96
CA ASP A 202 -14.00 4.83 -17.68
C ASP A 202 -14.21 5.11 -16.18
N ALA A 203 -13.64 4.28 -15.29
CA ALA A 203 -13.61 4.56 -13.86
C ALA A 203 -12.61 5.67 -13.50
N VAL A 204 -11.77 6.10 -14.45
CA VAL A 204 -10.85 7.25 -14.30
C VAL A 204 -11.53 8.55 -14.71
N LYS A 205 -11.64 9.50 -13.76
CA LYS A 205 -12.32 10.77 -13.95
C LYS A 205 -11.58 11.90 -13.25
N TYR A 206 -11.79 13.12 -13.73
CA TYR A 206 -11.39 14.32 -12.98
C TYR A 206 -12.51 14.74 -12.03
N ASN A 207 -12.13 15.07 -10.80
CA ASN A 207 -12.98 15.68 -9.79
C ASN A 207 -12.34 17.02 -9.39
N GLY A 208 -12.78 18.10 -10.04
CA GLY A 208 -12.07 19.38 -9.99
C GLY A 208 -10.68 19.25 -10.61
N ALA A 209 -9.64 19.58 -9.85
CA ALA A 209 -8.24 19.46 -10.28
C ALA A 209 -7.64 18.06 -10.02
N ALA A 210 -8.31 17.21 -9.23
CA ALA A 210 -7.82 15.88 -8.91
C ALA A 210 -8.18 14.87 -10.02
N LEU A 211 -7.27 13.95 -10.33
CA LEU A 211 -7.56 12.74 -11.08
C LEU A 211 -7.89 11.63 -10.09
N GLU A 212 -8.98 10.89 -10.33
CA GLU A 212 -9.44 9.81 -9.46
C GLU A 212 -9.73 8.56 -10.30
N ALA A 213 -9.30 7.40 -9.81
CA ALA A 213 -9.67 6.09 -10.32
C ALA A 213 -10.41 5.31 -9.23
N ASP A 214 -11.71 5.07 -9.45
CA ASP A 214 -12.51 4.21 -8.56
C ASP A 214 -12.12 2.74 -8.79
N THR A 215 -11.48 2.14 -7.79
CA THR A 215 -11.00 0.76 -7.85
C THR A 215 -12.03 -0.23 -7.29
N GLN A 216 -13.20 0.26 -6.83
CA GLN A 216 -14.21 -0.45 -6.04
C GLN A 216 -13.70 -1.00 -4.70
N CYS A 217 -12.41 -0.87 -4.40
CA CYS A 217 -11.77 -1.21 -3.13
C CYS A 217 -10.94 -0.03 -2.61
N GLY A 218 -11.52 1.18 -2.75
CA GLY A 218 -10.86 2.46 -2.51
C GLY A 218 -10.54 3.21 -3.81
N VAL A 219 -9.96 4.40 -3.68
CA VAL A 219 -9.69 5.32 -4.81
C VAL A 219 -8.19 5.57 -4.94
N LEU A 220 -7.64 5.44 -6.15
CA LEU A 220 -6.34 6.06 -6.46
C LEU A 220 -6.59 7.50 -6.85
N ARG A 221 -5.87 8.43 -6.24
CA ARG A 221 -6.09 9.86 -6.43
C ARG A 221 -4.78 10.57 -6.71
N ALA A 222 -4.75 11.49 -7.67
CA ALA A 222 -3.57 12.32 -7.96
C ALA A 222 -3.94 13.80 -7.83
N ILE A 223 -3.11 14.54 -7.11
CA ILE A 223 -3.28 15.98 -6.87
C ILE A 223 -1.96 16.73 -7.04
N ASP A 224 -2.05 17.99 -7.40
CA ASP A 224 -0.91 18.90 -7.45
C ASP A 224 -0.51 19.41 -6.06
N ALA A 225 0.64 20.08 -5.98
CA ALA A 225 1.19 20.61 -4.73
C ALA A 225 0.29 21.69 -4.10
N ALA A 226 -0.41 22.48 -4.92
CA ALA A 226 -1.34 23.51 -4.43
C ALA A 226 -2.53 22.87 -3.71
N THR A 227 -3.12 21.84 -4.30
CA THR A 227 -4.21 21.06 -3.71
C THR A 227 -3.74 20.30 -2.48
N ALA A 228 -2.54 19.69 -2.51
CA ALA A 228 -1.97 19.01 -1.35
C ALA A 228 -1.76 19.94 -0.14
N ALA A 229 -1.25 21.16 -0.38
CA ALA A 229 -1.07 22.15 0.68
C ALA A 229 -2.39 22.60 1.33
N LEU A 230 -3.49 22.61 0.57
CA LEU A 230 -4.83 22.91 1.07
C LEU A 230 -5.44 21.74 1.84
N GLU A 231 -5.24 20.51 1.36
CA GLU A 231 -5.88 19.31 1.92
C GLU A 231 -5.16 18.70 3.12
N PHE A 232 -3.86 18.96 3.28
CA PHE A 232 -3.03 18.50 4.40
C PHE A 232 -2.42 19.69 5.17
N PRO A 233 -3.25 20.61 5.70
CA PRO A 233 -2.76 21.85 6.28
C PRO A 233 -1.88 21.60 7.50
N GLY A 234 -0.68 22.18 7.47
CA GLY A 234 0.28 22.11 8.57
C GLY A 234 1.04 20.78 8.69
N VAL A 235 0.77 19.79 7.85
CA VAL A 235 1.54 18.55 7.78
C VAL A 235 2.71 18.77 6.80
N GLU A 236 3.93 18.44 7.20
CA GLU A 236 5.04 18.36 6.23
C GLU A 236 4.73 17.19 5.28
N LEU A 237 4.67 17.46 3.97
CA LEU A 237 4.40 16.40 2.99
C LEU A 237 5.56 15.39 2.97
N PRO A 238 5.28 14.11 2.68
CA PRO A 238 6.32 13.10 2.49
C PRO A 238 7.45 13.55 1.57
N LYS A 239 8.67 13.18 1.93
CA LYS A 239 9.88 13.56 1.21
C LYS A 239 10.13 12.59 0.06
N SER A 240 10.44 13.11 -1.11
CA SER A 240 11.06 12.33 -2.19
C SER A 240 12.40 12.97 -2.54
N ALA A 241 13.35 12.17 -2.98
CA ALA A 241 14.68 12.64 -3.38
C ALA A 241 14.63 13.50 -4.65
N GLN A 242 13.59 13.33 -5.46
CA GLN A 242 13.36 14.06 -6.70
C GLN A 242 11.89 14.44 -6.82
N GLU A 243 11.60 15.60 -7.42
CA GLU A 243 10.21 16.00 -7.68
C GLU A 243 9.61 15.12 -8.78
N ARG A 244 8.97 14.03 -8.37
CA ARG A 244 8.30 13.07 -9.25
C ARG A 244 6.99 12.57 -8.63
N PRO A 245 6.08 11.98 -9.42
CA PRO A 245 4.87 11.37 -8.90
C PRO A 245 5.17 10.32 -7.82
N HIS A 246 4.66 10.52 -6.60
CA HIS A 246 4.81 9.57 -5.48
C HIS A 246 3.59 9.63 -4.56
N ALA A 247 3.29 8.54 -3.85
CA ALA A 247 2.18 8.55 -2.90
C ALA A 247 2.54 9.35 -1.64
N ILE A 248 1.62 10.22 -1.22
CA ILE A 248 1.79 11.05 -0.02
C ILE A 248 0.84 10.68 1.11
N SER A 249 -0.27 9.99 0.82
CA SER A 249 -1.24 9.63 1.86
C SER A 249 -1.95 8.31 1.57
N ILE A 250 -2.23 7.57 2.65
CA ILE A 250 -3.16 6.45 2.69
C ILE A 250 -4.33 6.89 3.57
N ARG A 251 -5.52 7.04 2.98
CA ARG A 251 -6.76 7.33 3.70
C ARG A 251 -7.36 6.04 4.23
N LEU A 252 -7.66 6.02 5.52
CA LEU A 252 -8.17 4.90 6.27
C LEU A 252 -9.53 5.26 6.87
N HIS A 253 -10.48 4.32 6.79
CA HIS A 253 -11.65 4.39 7.63
C HIS A 253 -11.30 3.91 9.05
N THR A 254 -11.83 4.59 10.06
CA THR A 254 -11.87 4.12 11.45
C THR A 254 -13.29 4.21 11.99
N THR A 255 -13.66 3.21 12.79
CA THR A 255 -14.93 3.17 13.51
C THR A 255 -15.06 4.24 14.59
N SER A 256 -13.95 4.84 15.05
CA SER A 256 -13.97 5.88 16.10
C SER A 256 -12.72 6.76 16.06
N LEU A 257 -12.86 7.98 15.53
CA LEU A 257 -11.82 9.02 15.63
C LEU A 257 -11.53 9.40 17.09
N ASN A 258 -12.50 9.28 18.00
CA ASN A 258 -12.28 9.52 19.43
C ASN A 258 -11.30 8.50 20.02
N THR A 259 -11.49 7.23 19.70
CA THR A 259 -10.63 6.14 20.19
C THR A 259 -9.23 6.27 19.60
N LEU A 260 -9.14 6.51 18.28
CA LEU A 260 -7.87 6.76 17.61
C LEU A 260 -7.10 7.90 18.29
N ARG A 261 -7.73 9.07 18.49
CA ARG A 261 -7.09 10.23 19.12
C ARG A 261 -6.54 9.92 20.50
N SER A 262 -7.35 9.29 21.35
CA SER A 262 -6.92 8.90 22.70
C SER A 262 -5.68 7.99 22.67
N ILE A 263 -5.61 7.04 21.72
CA ILE A 263 -4.45 6.17 21.53
C ILE A 263 -3.22 6.98 21.08
N LEU A 264 -3.38 7.83 20.06
CA LEU A 264 -2.27 8.63 19.51
C LEU A 264 -1.69 9.60 20.55
N GLU A 265 -2.56 10.28 21.32
CA GLU A 265 -2.16 11.17 22.41
C GLU A 265 -1.41 10.42 23.52
N THR A 266 -1.98 9.30 23.99
CA THR A 266 -1.39 8.48 25.06
C THR A 266 0.00 7.97 24.68
N ASN A 267 0.17 7.58 23.42
CA ASN A 267 1.42 7.03 22.91
C ASN A 267 2.36 8.09 22.31
N ALA A 268 2.00 9.37 22.42
CA ALA A 268 2.76 10.51 21.90
C ALA A 268 3.14 10.36 20.41
N ILE A 269 2.22 9.82 19.59
CA ILE A 269 2.42 9.74 18.14
C ILE A 269 2.23 11.14 17.54
N PRO A 270 3.17 11.65 16.72
CA PRO A 270 2.98 12.90 16.00
C PRO A 270 1.75 12.85 15.09
N HIS A 271 0.77 13.68 15.39
CA HIS A 271 -0.47 13.74 14.63
C HIS A 271 -1.07 15.15 14.62
N ARG A 272 -1.97 15.39 13.67
CA ARG A 272 -2.75 16.62 13.55
C ARG A 272 -4.22 16.33 13.39
N GLU A 273 -5.02 17.16 14.05
CA GLU A 273 -6.46 17.12 13.95
C GLU A 273 -6.96 18.24 13.05
N VAL A 274 -7.88 17.90 12.16
CA VAL A 274 -8.71 18.85 11.43
C VAL A 274 -10.17 18.39 11.54
N PRO A 275 -11.17 19.24 11.25
CA PRO A 275 -12.56 18.82 11.32
C PRO A 275 -12.83 17.53 10.52
N GLY A 276 -13.23 16.46 11.22
CA GLY A 276 -13.58 15.17 10.64
C GLY A 276 -12.41 14.27 10.20
N ARG A 277 -11.15 14.67 10.39
CA ARG A 277 -9.97 13.87 9.97
C ARG A 277 -8.85 13.95 11.02
N VAL A 278 -8.08 12.88 11.12
CA VAL A 278 -6.83 12.84 11.91
C VAL A 278 -5.70 12.41 10.99
N PHE A 279 -4.61 13.17 10.97
CA PHE A 279 -3.41 12.86 10.19
C PHE A 279 -2.32 12.38 11.12
N VAL A 280 -1.81 11.17 10.94
CA VAL A 280 -0.51 10.80 11.50
C VAL A 280 0.57 11.36 10.59
N GLU A 281 1.55 12.05 11.16
CA GLU A 281 2.60 12.71 10.38
C GLU A 281 3.54 11.70 9.71
N PRO A 282 4.12 12.00 8.53
CA PRO A 282 4.91 11.04 7.76
C PRO A 282 6.07 10.40 8.52
N GLN A 283 6.77 11.15 9.38
CA GLN A 283 7.90 10.59 10.13
C GLN A 283 7.51 9.45 11.08
N ALA A 284 6.24 9.36 11.47
CA ALA A 284 5.76 8.30 12.35
C ALA A 284 5.31 7.05 11.58
N ALA A 285 5.05 7.18 10.29
CA ALA A 285 4.38 6.16 9.48
C ALA A 285 5.20 5.70 8.26
N GLY A 286 6.52 5.84 8.29
CA GLY A 286 7.40 5.42 7.19
C GLY A 286 7.26 6.32 5.97
N ASN A 287 7.27 7.65 6.18
CA ASN A 287 7.18 8.68 5.16
C ASN A 287 5.90 8.61 4.31
N VAL A 288 4.74 8.42 4.96
CA VAL A 288 3.42 8.58 4.34
C VAL A 288 2.44 9.14 5.37
N ILE A 289 1.50 9.98 4.95
CA ILE A 289 0.43 10.47 5.84
C ILE A 289 -0.62 9.37 5.98
N LEU A 290 -0.81 8.83 7.19
CA LEU A 290 -2.00 8.03 7.48
C LEU A 290 -3.14 8.98 7.82
N GLU A 291 -4.09 9.09 6.90
CA GLU A 291 -5.25 9.94 7.04
C GLU A 291 -6.42 9.11 7.54
N PHE A 292 -6.84 9.31 8.78
CA PHE A 292 -8.01 8.62 9.33
C PHE A 292 -9.25 9.48 9.21
N VAL A 293 -10.33 8.86 8.74
CA VAL A 293 -11.67 9.44 8.68
C VAL A 293 -12.67 8.47 9.29
N GLN A 294 -13.76 9.02 9.81
CA GLN A 294 -14.91 8.23 10.26
C GLN A 294 -16.09 8.70 9.43
N ASN A 295 -16.75 7.77 8.72
CA ASN A 295 -18.01 8.12 8.07
C ASN A 295 -19.06 8.40 9.16
N ILE A 296 -19.84 9.47 8.97
CA ILE A 296 -20.97 9.82 9.84
C ILE A 296 -22.17 8.95 9.50
#